data_AF-A0A1Q3GV76-F1
#
_entry.id   AF-A0A1Q3GV76-F1
#
_cell.length_a   1.000
_cell.length_b   1.000
_cell.length_c   1.000
_cell.angle_alpha   90.00
_cell.angle_beta   90.00
_cell.angle_gamma   90.00
#
_symmetry.space_group_name_H-M   'P 1'
#
loop_
_entity.id
_entity.type
_entity.pdbx_description
1 polymer ?
#
loop_
_entity_poly.entity_id
_entity_poly.type
_entity_poly.pdbx_seq_one_letter_code
_entity_poly.pdbx_strand_id
1 'polypeptide(L)'
;MGEKKDQMPFTRENYLIMLAGIALLIIGYIVMSSDKEEFGFGFMGLTLGPVIVFIAFLVPFVAIFYKKKAQKSVQSEEEIRQEKPVSKKRR
;
A
#
# COMPACT_ATOMS: atom_id res chain seq x y z
N MET A 1 19.17 -1.02 40.02
CA MET A 1 19.34 -0.85 38.56
C MET A 1 17.99 -0.48 37.98
N GLY A 2 17.84 0.72 37.43
CA GLY A 2 16.57 1.16 36.85
C GLY A 2 16.30 0.45 35.52
N GLU A 3 15.10 -0.09 35.40
CA GLU A 3 14.54 -0.71 34.20
C GLU A 3 14.67 0.28 33.01
N LYS A 4 15.48 -0.07 32.01
CA LYS A 4 15.52 0.69 30.75
C LYS A 4 14.22 0.38 30.01
N LYS A 5 13.24 1.26 30.15
CA LYS A 5 12.00 1.21 29.39
C LYS A 5 12.38 1.32 27.92
N ASP A 6 12.23 0.21 27.19
CA ASP A 6 12.63 0.07 25.80
C ASP A 6 11.94 1.16 24.96
N GLN A 7 12.70 2.18 24.60
CA GLN A 7 12.22 3.31 23.79
C GLN A 7 12.28 2.86 22.33
N MET A 8 11.42 1.92 21.96
CA MET A 8 11.27 1.56 20.56
C MET A 8 10.84 2.82 19.78
N PRO A 9 11.55 3.20 18.71
CA PRO A 9 11.24 4.40 17.94
C PRO A 9 9.88 4.29 17.20
N PHE A 10 9.34 3.07 17.11
CA PHE A 10 8.07 2.77 16.46
C PHE A 10 7.09 2.13 17.43
N THR A 11 5.83 2.54 17.36
CA THR A 11 4.73 1.84 18.00
C THR A 11 4.35 0.60 17.18
N ARG A 12 3.72 -0.39 17.81
CA ARG A 12 3.31 -1.63 17.14
C ARG A 12 2.43 -1.39 15.90
N GLU A 13 1.62 -0.34 15.93
CA GLU A 13 0.73 -0.01 14.82
C GLU A 13 1.48 0.62 13.65
N ASN A 14 2.47 1.49 13.91
CA ASN A 14 3.35 2.02 12.87
C ASN A 14 4.16 0.92 12.19
N TYR A 15 4.54 -0.12 12.93
CA TYR A 15 5.20 -1.30 12.38
C TYR A 15 4.30 -2.06 11.40
N LEU A 16 3.01 -2.19 11.70
CA LEU A 16 2.04 -2.81 10.77
C LEU A 16 1.86 -1.98 9.49
N ILE A 17 1.81 -0.65 9.59
CA ILE A 17 1.71 0.23 8.42
C ILE A 17 2.99 0.17 7.57
N MET A 18 4.17 0.09 8.21
CA MET A 18 5.44 -0.11 7.51
C MET A 18 5.44 -1.44 6.75
N LEU A 19 4.98 -2.54 7.38
CA LEU A 19 4.89 -3.85 6.75
C LEU A 19 3.90 -3.84 5.58
N ALA A 20 2.77 -3.14 5.72
CA ALA A 20 1.80 -2.95 4.63
C ALA A 20 2.41 -2.17 3.45
N GLY A 21 3.22 -1.13 3.72
CA GLY A 21 3.95 -0.39 2.68
C GLY A 21 4.95 -1.27 1.91
N ILE A 22 5.66 -2.15 2.62
CA ILE A 22 6.56 -3.13 2.00
C ILE A 22 5.78 -4.14 1.16
N ALA A 23 4.64 -4.64 1.65
CA ALA A 23 3.78 -5.53 0.89
C ALA A 23 3.25 -4.87 -0.39
N LEU A 24 2.86 -3.59 -0.33
CA LEU A 24 2.46 -2.78 -1.48
C LEU A 24 3.57 -2.65 -2.54
N LEU A 25 4.83 -2.47 -2.10
CA LEU A 25 5.99 -2.46 -3.02
C LEU A 25 6.16 -3.80 -3.73
N ILE A 26 6.04 -4.91 -2.99
CA ILE A 26 6.14 -6.26 -3.56
C ILE A 26 5.01 -6.50 -4.56
N ILE A 27 3.78 -6.11 -4.23
CA ILE A 27 2.64 -6.21 -5.14
C ILE A 27 2.86 -5.37 -6.40
N GLY A 28 3.31 -4.12 -6.27
CA GLY A 28 3.63 -3.25 -7.41
C GLY A 28 4.70 -3.86 -8.33
N TYR A 29 5.71 -4.50 -7.73
CA TYR A 29 6.76 -5.20 -8.48
C TYR A 29 6.23 -6.46 -9.19
N ILE A 30 5.36 -7.23 -8.54
CA ILE A 30 4.70 -8.40 -9.15
C ILE A 30 3.82 -7.97 -10.33
N VAL A 31 3.11 -6.85 -10.21
CA VAL A 31 2.30 -6.29 -11.29
C VAL A 31 3.16 -5.89 -12.48
N MET A 32 4.30 -5.23 -12.27
CA MET A 32 5.27 -4.95 -13.35
C MET A 32 5.82 -6.24 -13.97
N SER A 33 6.13 -7.24 -13.13
CA SER A 33 6.65 -8.53 -13.60
C SER A 33 5.62 -9.36 -14.36
N SER A 34 4.33 -9.08 -14.18
CA SER A 34 3.23 -9.79 -14.86
C SER A 34 2.78 -9.08 -16.14
N ASP A 35 3.42 -7.96 -16.50
CA ASP A 35 3.11 -7.24 -17.74
C ASP A 35 3.47 -8.11 -18.95
N LYS A 36 2.60 -8.11 -19.97
CA LYS A 36 2.66 -9.07 -21.10
C LYS A 36 3.71 -8.70 -22.16
N GLU A 37 4.29 -7.51 -22.05
CA GLU A 37 5.35 -7.01 -22.92
C GLU A 37 6.70 -7.56 -22.45
N GLU A 38 7.55 -7.99 -23.38
CA GLU A 38 8.88 -8.55 -23.08
C GLU A 38 9.67 -7.54 -22.23
N PHE A 39 10.16 -7.99 -21.07
CA PHE A 39 10.89 -7.18 -20.08
C PHE A 39 10.15 -5.97 -19.50
N GLY A 40 8.83 -5.82 -19.70
CA GLY A 40 8.08 -4.68 -19.19
C GLY A 40 8.44 -3.35 -19.88
N PHE A 41 8.97 -3.40 -21.11
CA PHE A 41 9.24 -2.19 -21.92
C PHE A 41 7.97 -1.50 -22.44
N GLY A 42 6.80 -2.09 -22.21
CA GLY A 42 5.53 -1.43 -22.43
C GLY A 42 5.41 -0.14 -21.63
N PHE A 43 4.52 0.75 -22.08
CA PHE A 43 4.22 1.99 -21.35
C PHE A 43 3.81 1.71 -19.88
N MET A 44 3.08 0.60 -19.66
CA MET A 44 2.65 0.15 -18.33
C MET A 44 3.84 -0.19 -17.42
N GLY A 45 4.82 -0.95 -17.91
CA GLY A 45 6.02 -1.26 -17.15
C GLY A 45 7.01 -0.08 -17.00
N LEU A 46 7.16 0.79 -17.99
CA LEU A 46 8.18 1.86 -17.94
C LEU A 46 7.72 3.15 -17.23
N THR A 47 6.42 3.46 -17.28
CA THR A 47 5.89 4.72 -16.70
C THR A 47 4.97 4.47 -15.52
N LEU A 48 3.98 3.59 -15.67
CA LEU A 48 3.02 3.29 -14.60
C LEU A 48 3.67 2.52 -13.46
N GLY A 49 4.52 1.53 -13.78
CA GLY A 49 5.22 0.74 -12.78
C GLY A 49 6.07 1.58 -11.83
N PRO A 50 7.00 2.43 -12.32
CA PRO A 50 7.80 3.28 -11.43
C PRO A 50 6.94 4.28 -10.65
N VAL A 51 5.87 4.82 -11.23
CA VAL A 51 4.95 5.74 -10.53
C VAL A 51 4.23 5.04 -9.37
N ILE A 52 3.71 3.84 -9.59
CA ILE A 52 3.02 3.05 -8.57
C ILE A 52 3.99 2.66 -7.45
N VAL A 53 5.17 2.17 -7.80
CA VAL A 53 6.22 1.81 -6.83
C VAL A 53 6.68 3.04 -6.05
N PHE A 54 6.80 4.20 -6.70
CA PHE A 54 7.16 5.45 -6.06
C PHE A 54 6.10 5.88 -5.03
N ILE A 55 4.82 5.80 -5.37
CA ILE A 55 3.73 6.11 -4.43
C ILE A 55 3.70 5.10 -3.26
N ALA A 56 3.86 3.81 -3.56
CA ALA A 56 3.96 2.77 -2.54
C ALA A 56 5.16 2.99 -1.61
N PHE A 57 6.27 3.49 -2.15
CA PHE A 57 7.48 3.81 -1.38
C PHE A 57 7.26 4.98 -0.41
N LEU A 58 6.32 5.89 -0.67
CA LEU A 58 5.98 6.97 0.26
C LEU A 58 5.20 6.48 1.49
N VAL A 59 4.50 5.34 1.41
CA VAL A 59 3.69 4.79 2.51
C VAL A 59 4.53 4.47 3.77
N PRO A 60 5.71 3.81 3.67
CA PRO A 60 6.64 3.66 4.80
C PRO A 60 7.08 4.98 5.43
N PHE A 61 7.27 6.05 4.66
CA PHE A 61 7.61 7.36 5.24
C PHE A 61 6.47 7.87 6.12
N VAL A 62 5.24 7.78 5.65
CA VAL A 62 4.07 8.11 6.48
C VAL A 62 4.06 7.24 7.73
N ALA A 63 4.33 5.93 7.64
CA ALA A 63 4.40 5.05 8.81
C ALA A 63 5.46 5.49 9.84
N ILE A 64 6.60 6.01 9.39
CA ILE A 64 7.68 6.50 10.25
C ILE A 64 7.31 7.83 10.92
N PHE A 65 6.75 8.77 10.15
CA PHE A 65 6.40 10.12 10.64
C PHE A 65 5.06 10.17 11.40
N TYR A 66 4.16 9.22 11.16
CA TYR A 66 2.80 9.22 11.71
C TYR A 66 2.81 8.75 13.18
N LYS A 67 3.06 9.65 14.12
CA LYS A 67 2.76 9.38 15.54
C LYS A 67 1.24 9.42 15.74
N LYS A 68 0.64 8.26 15.99
CA LYS A 68 -0.83 8.11 16.06
C LYS A 68 -1.50 9.09 17.04
N LYS A 69 -2.54 9.76 16.56
CA LYS A 69 -3.92 9.55 17.06
C LYS A 69 -4.67 8.75 15.99
N ALA A 70 -5.49 7.79 16.42
CA ALA A 70 -5.98 6.66 15.63
C ALA A 70 -6.58 7.00 14.25
N GLN A 71 -6.18 6.28 13.19
CA GLN A 71 -6.90 6.33 11.91
C GLN A 71 -6.88 4.98 11.17
N LYS A 72 -8.08 4.60 10.74
CA LYS A 72 -8.56 3.33 10.20
C LYS A 72 -9.48 3.74 9.04
N SER A 73 -9.25 3.32 7.78
CA SER A 73 -10.33 3.34 6.75
C SER A 73 -9.99 2.96 5.30
N VAL A 74 -8.76 2.94 4.79
CA VAL A 74 -8.61 3.12 3.32
C VAL A 74 -8.71 1.85 2.44
N GLN A 75 -8.63 0.63 2.97
CA GLN A 75 -8.67 -0.57 2.09
C GLN A 75 -10.09 -1.13 1.83
N SER A 76 -11.08 -0.81 2.67
CA SER A 76 -12.38 -1.48 2.63
C SER A 76 -13.38 -0.90 1.61
N GLU A 77 -13.14 0.28 1.05
CA GLU A 77 -14.09 0.92 0.12
C GLU A 77 -13.87 0.54 -1.36
N GLU A 78 -12.66 0.16 -1.77
CA GLU A 78 -12.36 -0.16 -3.19
C GLU A 78 -12.82 -1.56 -3.60
N GLU A 79 -12.70 -2.58 -2.73
CA GLU A 79 -13.25 -3.93 -2.99
C GLU A 79 -14.78 -3.94 -2.98
N ILE A 80 -15.44 -3.15 -2.13
CA ILE A 80 -16.91 -3.09 -2.04
C ILE A 80 -17.54 -2.43 -3.29
N ARG A 81 -16.77 -1.62 -4.04
CA ARG A 81 -17.29 -0.88 -5.20
C ARG A 81 -17.19 -1.65 -6.51
N GLN A 82 -16.27 -2.61 -6.65
CA GLN A 82 -16.06 -3.35 -7.89
C GLN A 82 -16.94 -4.60 -8.03
N GLU A 83 -17.51 -5.13 -6.94
CA GLU A 83 -18.31 -6.36 -6.99
C GLU A 83 -19.82 -6.16 -7.23
N LYS A 84 -20.32 -4.92 -7.34
CA LYS A 84 -21.76 -4.69 -7.54
C LYS A 84 -22.10 -4.58 -9.04
N PRO A 85 -22.64 -5.62 -9.69
CA PRO A 85 -23.16 -5.47 -11.04
C PRO A 85 -24.34 -4.50 -11.00
N VAL A 86 -24.23 -3.44 -11.81
CA VAL A 86 -25.31 -2.49 -12.10
C VAL A 86 -26.42 -3.25 -12.85
N SER A 87 -27.28 -3.93 -12.11
CA SER A 87 -28.53 -4.50 -12.62
C SER A 87 -29.65 -3.47 -12.48
N LYS A 88 -29.65 -2.54 -13.44
CA LYS A 88 -30.80 -1.86 -14.06
C LYS A 88 -32.16 -1.94 -13.34
N LYS A 89 -32.56 -0.80 -12.78
CA LYS A 89 -33.87 -0.11 -12.92
C LYS A 89 -34.86 -0.77 -13.90
N ARG A 90 -36.02 -1.24 -13.41
CA ARG A 90 -37.34 -0.96 -14.01
C ARG A 90 -38.49 -1.50 -13.13
N ARG A 91 -39.33 -0.53 -12.74
CA ARG A 91 -40.71 -0.62 -12.21
C ARG A 91 -40.86 -1.04 -10.76
#